data_AF-A0A1H0PBJ5-F1
#
_entry.id   AF-A0A1H0PBJ5-F1
#
_cell.length_a   1.000
_cell.length_b   1.000
_cell.length_c   1.000
_cell.angle_alpha   90.00
_cell.angle_beta   90.00
_cell.angle_gamma   90.00
#
_symmetry.space_group_name_H-M   'P 1'
#
loop_
_entity.id
_entity.type
_entity.pdbx_description
1 polymer ?
#
loop_
_entity_poly.entity_id
_entity_poly.type
_entity_poly.pdbx_seq_one_letter_code
_entity_poly.pdbx_strand_id
1 'polypeptide(L)'
;MNSSIGAIVFVSTLIVAGAVAAQGVLVDAAADKVIKKFEAASCDQLKAQKSEPPSEKEKIGLDLLRDDPKARVAFIDKIAAPVLNKMFECEIIP
;
A
#
# COMPACT_ATOMS: atom_id res chain seq x y z
N MET A 1 -50.48 -31.83 17.05
CA MET A 1 -49.94 -31.32 18.32
C MET A 1 -48.44 -31.58 18.36
N ASN A 2 -47.66 -30.52 18.67
CA ASN A 2 -46.23 -30.47 19.08
C ASN A 2 -45.18 -31.22 18.21
N SER A 3 -44.34 -30.57 17.40
CA SER A 3 -43.28 -29.57 17.63
C SER A 3 -41.99 -30.15 18.25
N SER A 4 -40.92 -30.20 17.45
CA SER A 4 -39.59 -29.79 17.91
C SER A 4 -38.75 -29.32 16.73
N ILE A 5 -38.33 -28.07 16.87
CA ILE A 5 -37.78 -27.15 15.87
C ILE A 5 -36.27 -27.35 15.81
N GLY A 6 -35.73 -27.30 14.59
CA GLY A 6 -34.34 -27.56 14.24
C GLY A 6 -33.33 -26.64 14.94
N ALA A 7 -32.16 -27.22 15.23
CA ALA A 7 -30.97 -26.49 15.61
C ALA A 7 -30.29 -25.94 14.35
N ILE A 8 -30.56 -24.68 14.01
CA ILE A 8 -29.82 -23.95 12.98
C ILE A 8 -28.56 -23.40 13.63
N VAL A 9 -27.41 -23.95 13.27
CA VAL A 9 -26.09 -23.39 13.59
C VAL A 9 -25.89 -22.15 12.72
N PHE A 10 -26.15 -20.96 13.27
CA PHE A 10 -25.78 -19.69 12.61
C PHE A 10 -24.32 -19.38 12.89
N VAL A 11 -23.43 -19.80 11.99
CA VAL A 11 -22.06 -19.27 11.90
C VAL A 11 -22.15 -17.86 11.30
N SER A 12 -22.21 -16.85 12.15
CA SER A 12 -22.18 -15.44 11.72
C SER A 12 -20.74 -14.99 11.47
N THR A 13 -20.24 -15.20 10.25
CA THR A 13 -18.92 -14.71 9.77
C THR A 13 -19.01 -13.43 8.95
N LEU A 14 -19.75 -12.41 9.39
CA LEU A 14 -19.96 -11.19 8.60
C LEU A 14 -19.73 -9.90 9.40
N ILE A 15 -18.51 -9.66 9.91
CA ILE A 15 -18.08 -8.30 10.28
C ILE A 15 -16.56 -8.12 10.05
N VAL A 16 -16.09 -8.23 8.81
CA VAL A 16 -14.75 -7.73 8.41
C VAL A 16 -14.82 -7.04 7.04
N ALA A 17 -15.89 -6.29 6.75
CA ALA A 17 -15.97 -5.52 5.49
C ALA A 17 -15.60 -4.04 5.70
N GLY A 18 -15.95 -3.44 6.84
CA GLY A 18 -15.75 -2.00 7.09
C GLY A 18 -14.30 -1.58 7.38
N ALA A 19 -13.52 -2.41 8.07
CA ALA A 19 -12.12 -2.09 8.39
C ALA A 19 -11.21 -2.10 7.14
N VAL A 20 -11.50 -2.98 6.19
CA VAL A 20 -10.69 -3.19 4.97
C VAL A 20 -10.84 -2.01 4.00
N ALA A 21 -12.04 -1.41 3.93
CA ALA A 21 -12.29 -0.25 3.06
C ALA A 21 -11.54 1.01 3.52
N ALA A 22 -11.47 1.26 4.83
CA ALA A 22 -10.74 2.42 5.37
C ALA A 22 -9.22 2.30 5.18
N GLN A 23 -8.68 1.09 5.29
CA GLN A 23 -7.26 0.80 5.04
C GLN A 23 -6.89 1.02 3.57
N GLY A 24 -7.76 0.63 2.62
CA GLY A 24 -7.55 0.85 1.19
C GLY A 24 -7.37 2.33 0.84
N VAL A 25 -8.22 3.21 1.37
CA VAL A 25 -8.14 4.67 1.09
C VAL A 25 -6.81 5.28 1.56
N LEU A 26 -6.26 4.81 2.68
CA LEU A 26 -4.99 5.32 3.20
C LEU A 26 -3.79 4.85 2.37
N VAL A 27 -3.78 3.58 1.96
CA VAL A 27 -2.75 3.01 1.08
C VAL A 27 -2.74 3.74 -0.26
N ASP A 28 -3.93 4.02 -0.80
CA ASP A 28 -4.12 4.72 -2.06
C ASP A 28 -3.55 6.14 -2.02
N ALA A 29 -3.91 6.91 -0.99
CA ALA A 29 -3.40 8.26 -0.80
C ALA A 29 -1.87 8.30 -0.60
N ALA A 30 -1.31 7.30 0.09
CA ALA A 30 0.13 7.16 0.26
C ALA A 30 0.83 6.85 -1.08
N ALA A 31 0.26 5.94 -1.88
CA ALA A 31 0.78 5.59 -3.21
C ALA A 31 0.77 6.82 -4.13
N ASP A 32 -0.36 7.53 -4.21
CA ASP A 32 -0.49 8.75 -5.02
C ASP A 32 0.53 9.82 -4.64
N LYS A 33 0.84 9.95 -3.34
CA LYS A 33 1.85 10.89 -2.86
C LYS A 33 3.25 10.51 -3.33
N VAL A 34 3.60 9.23 -3.33
CA VAL A 34 4.89 8.75 -3.84
C VAL A 34 4.98 8.95 -5.35
N ILE A 35 3.93 8.61 -6.09
CA ILE A 35 3.86 8.83 -7.55
C ILE A 35 4.12 10.30 -7.88
N LYS A 36 3.35 11.21 -7.26
CA LYS A 36 3.52 12.66 -7.47
C LYS A 36 4.92 13.15 -7.10
N LYS A 37 5.54 12.60 -6.05
CA LYS A 37 6.92 12.95 -5.66
C LYS A 37 7.91 12.59 -6.77
N PHE A 38 7.79 11.40 -7.35
CA PHE A 38 8.67 10.95 -8.44
C PHE A 38 8.41 11.72 -9.74
N GLU A 39 7.15 11.95 -10.09
CA GLU A 39 6.78 12.71 -11.29
C GLU A 39 7.29 14.16 -11.24
N ALA A 40 7.18 14.82 -10.09
CA ALA A 40 7.57 16.22 -9.91
C ALA A 40 9.08 16.43 -9.70
N ALA A 41 9.83 15.40 -9.34
CA ALA A 41 11.27 15.52 -9.08
C ALA A 41 12.09 15.48 -10.38
N SER A 42 13.19 16.24 -10.41
CA SER A 42 14.18 16.12 -11.48
C SER A 42 14.99 14.82 -11.34
N CYS A 43 15.59 14.36 -12.44
CA CYS A 43 16.42 13.17 -12.39
C CYS A 43 17.64 13.32 -11.46
N ASP A 44 18.25 14.51 -11.40
CA ASP A 44 19.36 14.77 -10.47
C ASP A 44 18.91 14.69 -9.00
N GLN A 45 17.71 15.21 -8.69
CA GLN A 45 17.13 15.11 -7.35
C GLN A 45 16.81 13.66 -6.95
N LEU A 46 16.37 12.83 -7.90
CA LEU A 46 16.08 11.42 -7.66
C LEU A 46 17.37 10.60 -7.52
N LYS A 47 18.40 10.87 -8.33
CA LYS A 47 19.73 10.27 -8.21
C LYS A 47 20.37 10.59 -6.86
N ALA A 48 20.30 11.85 -6.41
CA ALA A 48 20.78 12.26 -5.11
C ALA A 48 20.04 11.53 -3.97
N GLN A 49 18.70 11.55 -3.97
CA GLN A 49 17.88 10.89 -2.95
C GLN A 49 18.12 9.38 -2.84
N LYS A 50 18.39 8.68 -3.95
CA LYS A 50 18.67 7.22 -3.90
C LYS A 50 19.86 6.86 -3.02
N SER A 51 20.83 7.77 -2.89
CA SER A 51 22.04 7.54 -2.09
C SER A 51 21.84 7.89 -0.61
N GLU A 52 20.73 8.54 -0.27
CA GLU A 52 20.40 8.93 1.09
C GLU A 52 19.68 7.79 1.84
N PRO A 53 19.98 7.59 3.13
CA PRO A 53 19.20 6.66 3.93
C PRO A 53 17.75 7.15 4.09
N PRO A 54 16.77 6.25 4.22
CA PRO A 54 15.39 6.65 4.50
C PRO A 54 15.30 7.51 5.76
N SER A 55 14.48 8.56 5.70
CA SER A 55 14.12 9.35 6.88
C SER A 55 13.35 8.51 7.91
N GLU A 56 13.29 8.96 9.16
CA GLU A 56 12.53 8.27 10.21
C GLU A 56 11.06 8.03 9.82
N LYS A 57 10.43 8.96 9.11
CA LYS A 57 9.05 8.80 8.63
C LYS A 57 8.94 7.72 7.56
N GLU A 58 9.93 7.63 6.67
CA GLU A 58 9.98 6.58 5.65
C GLU A 58 10.26 5.22 6.28
N LYS A 59 11.12 5.13 7.31
CA LYS A 59 11.34 3.90 8.07
C LYS A 59 10.05 3.39 8.71
N ILE A 60 9.29 4.26 9.38
CA ILE A 60 8.00 3.91 9.97
C ILE A 60 7.02 3.38 8.90
N GLY A 61 6.96 4.05 7.74
CA GLY A 61 6.14 3.59 6.61
C GLY A 61 6.58 2.23 6.08
N LEU A 62 7.89 2.00 5.95
CA LEU A 62 8.46 0.71 5.54
C LEU A 62 8.13 -0.40 6.53
N ASP A 63 8.23 -0.13 7.83
CA ASP A 63 7.92 -1.12 8.87
C ASP A 63 6.42 -1.45 8.88
N LEU A 64 5.54 -0.45 8.73
CA LEU A 64 4.10 -0.69 8.57
C LEU A 64 3.79 -1.57 7.35
N LEU A 65 4.43 -1.31 6.20
CA LEU A 65 4.27 -2.15 5.01
C LEU A 65 4.91 -3.54 5.19
N ARG A 66 5.97 -3.69 6.00
CA ARG A 66 6.54 -5.02 6.32
C ARG A 66 5.56 -5.85 7.14
N ASP A 67 4.90 -5.23 8.11
CA ASP A 67 3.96 -5.86 9.03
C ASP A 67 2.59 -6.18 8.40
N ASP A 68 2.19 -5.45 7.35
CA ASP A 68 0.96 -5.71 6.58
C ASP A 68 1.27 -6.11 5.11
N PRO A 69 1.36 -7.42 4.82
CA PRO A 69 1.60 -7.91 3.46
C PRO A 69 0.53 -7.52 2.44
N LYS A 70 -0.74 -7.37 2.85
CA LYS A 70 -1.83 -7.02 1.92
C LYS A 70 -1.73 -5.55 1.52
N ALA A 71 -1.50 -4.67 2.50
CA ALA A 71 -1.23 -3.26 2.23
C ALA A 71 0.01 -3.08 1.37
N ARG A 72 1.08 -3.85 1.61
CA ARG A 72 2.31 -3.83 0.81
C ARG A 72 2.07 -4.17 -0.65
N VAL A 73 1.34 -5.23 -0.95
CA VAL A 73 1.02 -5.61 -2.34
C VAL A 73 0.20 -4.50 -3.00
N ALA A 74 -0.87 -4.04 -2.35
CA ALA A 74 -1.71 -2.97 -2.90
C ALA A 74 -0.93 -1.67 -3.15
N PHE A 75 -0.02 -1.30 -2.24
CA PHE A 75 0.85 -0.14 -2.40
C PHE A 75 1.83 -0.30 -3.56
N ILE A 76 2.56 -1.43 -3.62
CA ILE A 76 3.56 -1.71 -4.66
C ILE A 76 2.91 -1.75 -6.04
N ASP A 77 1.79 -2.46 -6.19
CA ASP A 77 1.09 -2.60 -7.48
C ASP A 77 0.71 -1.24 -8.06
N LYS A 78 0.39 -0.25 -7.20
CA LYS A 78 0.08 1.11 -7.63
C LYS A 78 1.31 1.92 -8.03
N ILE A 79 2.39 1.86 -7.25
CA ILE A 79 3.56 2.71 -7.50
C ILE A 79 4.53 2.12 -8.53
N ALA A 80 4.55 0.80 -8.71
CA ALA A 80 5.63 0.10 -9.41
C ALA A 80 5.80 0.63 -10.84
N ALA A 81 4.75 0.61 -11.66
CA ALA A 81 4.84 1.07 -13.04
C ALA A 81 5.26 2.54 -13.17
N PRO A 82 4.56 3.54 -12.58
CA PRO A 82 4.92 4.95 -12.74
C PRO A 82 6.29 5.29 -12.15
N VAL A 83 6.64 4.75 -10.98
CA VAL A 83 7.91 5.03 -10.32
C VAL A 83 9.07 4.35 -11.06
N LEU A 84 8.95 3.09 -11.45
CA LEU A 84 10.02 2.40 -12.19
C LEU A 84 10.23 3.01 -13.57
N ASN A 85 9.17 3.42 -14.28
CA ASN A 85 9.31 4.14 -15.55
C ASN A 85 10.11 5.44 -15.35
N LYS A 86 9.78 6.23 -14.33
CA LYS A 86 10.53 7.46 -14.01
C LYS A 86 11.99 7.15 -13.63
N MET A 87 12.23 6.09 -12.87
CA MET A 87 13.59 5.66 -12.50
C MET A 87 14.40 5.20 -13.72
N PHE A 88 13.75 4.55 -14.69
CA PHE A 88 14.38 4.14 -15.96
C PHE A 88 14.72 5.35 -16.83
N GLU A 89 13.77 6.29 -17.02
CA GLU A 89 14.01 7.56 -17.73
C GLU A 89 15.16 8.36 -17.12
N CYS A 90 15.33 8.27 -15.81
CA CYS A 90 16.40 8.93 -15.07
C CYS A 90 17.67 8.07 -14.93
N GLU A 91 17.81 6.93 -15.61
CA GLU A 91 18.99 6.05 -15.56
C GLU A 91 19.36 5.58 -14.14
N ILE A 92 18.37 5.51 -13.25
CA ILE A 92 18.54 5.07 -11.85
C ILE A 92 18.53 3.54 -11.77
N ILE A 93 17.81 2.91 -12.69
CA ILE A 93 17.75 1.47 -12.92
C ILE A 93 18.07 1.19 -14.40
N PRO A 94 18.70 0.05 -14.72
CA PRO A 94 19.03 -0.32 -16.10
C PRO A 94 17.82 -0.75 -16.91
#